data_AF-A0A8T1SSE7-F1
#
_entry.id   AF-A0A8T1SSE7-F1
#
_cell.length_a   1.000
_cell.length_b   1.000
_cell.length_c   1.000
_cell.angle_alpha   90.00
_cell.angle_beta   90.00
_cell.angle_gamma   90.00
#
_symmetry.space_group_name_H-M   'P 1'
#
loop_
_entity.id
_entity.type
_entity.pdbx_description
1 polymer ?
#
loop_
_entity_poly.entity_id
_entity_poly.type
_entity_poly.pdbx_seq_one_letter_code
_entity_poly.pdbx_strand_id
1 'polypeptide(L)'
;RRIQHKELGKKMLYRDQNMNGWAYKRIEEDDLKFPLIYGEGKKARVMATIGVTRGLGDHDLKVYNSDIHIKPFLSCVPEVRVYDLTQYEHCPDDVLVLGTDGLWDVTNDREVADMVTEVLMGYEPNDPCRYTVAAYELVLRSRGVLKERGWRLANDKLGSGDDISVFVVPLGGPGNYT
;
A
#
# COMPACT_ATOMS: atom_id res chain seq x y z
N ARG A 1 -0.50 5.82 23.88
CA ARG A 1 0.31 4.75 24.54
C ARG A 1 -0.64 3.63 24.92
N ARG A 2 -0.29 2.35 24.66
CA ARG A 2 -1.10 1.20 25.09
C ARG A 2 -1.08 1.08 26.62
N ILE A 3 -2.26 0.85 27.19
CA ILE A 3 -2.43 0.58 28.61
C ILE A 3 -2.14 -0.89 28.86
N GLN A 4 -1.32 -1.18 29.87
CA GLN A 4 -0.98 -2.54 30.26
C GLN A 4 -1.86 -3.02 31.43
N HIS A 5 -2.06 -4.33 31.56
CA HIS A 5 -2.82 -4.93 32.67
C HIS A 5 -2.36 -4.44 34.06
N LYS A 6 -1.06 -4.22 34.24
CA LYS A 6 -0.45 -3.68 35.48
C LYS A 6 -0.88 -2.25 35.84
N GLU A 7 -1.63 -1.59 34.96
CA GLU A 7 -2.11 -0.23 35.10
C GLU A 7 -3.60 -0.15 35.43
N LEU A 8 -4.30 -1.30 35.46
CA LEU A 8 -5.68 -1.38 35.92
C LEU A 8 -5.86 -0.69 37.27
N GLY A 9 -6.93 0.09 37.39
CA GLY A 9 -7.26 0.84 38.59
C GLY A 9 -6.41 2.09 38.83
N LYS A 10 -5.35 2.37 38.04
CA LYS A 10 -4.57 3.61 38.14
C LYS A 10 -5.29 4.77 37.44
N LYS A 11 -4.98 6.01 37.84
CA LYS A 11 -5.46 7.20 37.14
C LYS A 11 -4.61 7.47 35.90
N MET A 12 -5.25 7.73 34.78
CA MET A 12 -4.62 8.12 33.53
C MET A 12 -5.25 9.39 32.99
N LEU A 13 -4.42 10.28 32.44
CA LEU A 13 -4.89 11.40 31.65
C LEU A 13 -5.36 10.88 30.28
N TYR A 14 -6.59 11.21 29.88
CA TYR A 14 -7.18 10.78 28.62
C TYR A 14 -7.88 11.94 27.91
N ARG A 15 -8.10 11.76 26.61
CA ARG A 15 -8.90 12.66 25.77
C ARG A 15 -9.70 11.79 24.80
N ASP A 16 -11.01 11.97 24.82
CA ASP A 16 -11.94 11.31 23.91
C ASP A 16 -12.20 12.20 22.66
N GLN A 17 -12.75 11.61 21.61
CA GLN A 17 -13.08 12.27 20.34
C GLN A 17 -14.04 13.47 20.52
N ASN A 18 -14.94 13.39 21.51
CA ASN A 18 -15.91 14.44 21.81
C ASN A 18 -15.41 15.46 22.84
N MET A 19 -14.15 15.38 23.29
CA MET A 19 -13.60 16.23 24.35
C MET A 19 -12.75 17.39 23.83
N ASN A 20 -13.04 18.59 24.36
CA ASN A 20 -12.13 19.73 24.32
C ASN A 20 -11.27 19.75 25.58
N GLY A 21 -9.99 19.38 25.44
CA GLY A 21 -9.02 19.30 26.54
C GLY A 21 -8.79 17.87 27.04
N TRP A 22 -8.23 17.74 28.24
CA TRP A 22 -7.84 16.46 28.86
C TRP A 22 -8.55 16.28 30.19
N ALA A 23 -8.88 15.04 30.55
CA ALA A 23 -9.40 14.70 31.87
C ALA A 23 -8.68 13.48 32.45
N TYR A 24 -8.84 13.25 33.75
CA TYR A 24 -8.38 12.01 34.39
C TYR A 24 -9.52 11.00 34.45
N LYS A 25 -9.23 9.75 34.11
CA LYS A 25 -10.09 8.61 34.43
C LYS A 25 -9.32 7.51 35.14
N ARG A 26 -10.05 6.62 35.80
CA ARG A 26 -9.50 5.38 36.32
C ARG A 26 -9.49 4.37 35.17
N ILE A 27 -8.38 3.66 35.01
CA ILE A 27 -8.25 2.62 33.99
C ILE A 27 -9.13 1.43 34.36
N GLU A 28 -10.01 1.05 33.44
CA GLU A 28 -10.90 -0.11 33.53
C GLU A 28 -10.48 -1.21 32.55
N GLU A 29 -11.06 -2.41 32.66
CA GLU A 29 -10.75 -3.52 31.74
C GLU A 29 -11.05 -3.17 30.28
N ASP A 30 -12.09 -2.38 30.05
CA ASP A 30 -12.46 -1.91 28.72
C ASP A 30 -11.38 -1.05 28.06
N ASP A 31 -10.52 -0.41 28.85
CA ASP A 31 -9.41 0.39 28.35
C ASP A 31 -8.20 -0.45 27.92
N LEU A 32 -8.22 -1.75 28.23
CA LEU A 32 -7.22 -2.71 27.77
C LEU A 32 -7.57 -3.27 26.38
N LYS A 33 -8.80 -3.03 25.90
CA LYS A 33 -9.24 -3.45 24.55
C LYS A 33 -8.36 -2.79 23.49
N PHE A 34 -8.01 -3.57 22.47
CA PHE A 34 -7.26 -3.03 21.34
C PHE A 34 -8.16 -2.10 20.52
N PRO A 35 -7.70 -0.88 20.19
CA PRO A 35 -8.39 -0.09 19.19
C PRO A 35 -8.34 -0.84 17.86
N LEU A 36 -9.43 -0.78 17.10
CA LEU A 36 -9.54 -1.48 15.82
C LEU A 36 -8.41 -1.07 14.87
N ILE A 37 -8.06 0.23 14.85
CA ILE A 37 -6.91 0.75 14.10
C ILE A 37 -5.93 1.36 15.11
N TYR A 38 -4.67 0.93 15.04
CA TYR A 38 -3.59 1.39 15.91
C TYR A 38 -2.46 1.99 15.08
N GLY A 39 -1.97 3.16 15.46
CA GLY A 39 -0.91 3.87 14.73
C GLY A 39 -1.46 4.83 13.67
N GLU A 40 -0.54 5.47 12.95
CA GLU A 40 -0.85 6.52 11.96
C GLU A 40 -0.01 6.30 10.69
N GLY A 41 -0.55 6.76 9.55
CA GLY A 41 0.10 6.64 8.24
C GLY A 41 0.51 5.21 7.89
N LYS A 42 1.72 5.04 7.34
CA LYS A 42 2.29 3.72 6.99
C LYS A 42 2.48 2.76 8.17
N LYS A 43 2.39 3.26 9.40
CA LYS A 43 2.49 2.47 10.64
C LYS A 43 1.13 2.12 11.23
N ALA A 44 0.02 2.47 10.56
CA ALA A 44 -1.31 2.05 10.96
C ALA A 44 -1.47 0.54 10.80
N ARG A 45 -2.10 -0.11 11.78
CA ARG A 45 -2.29 -1.56 11.84
C ARG A 45 -3.68 -1.89 12.38
N VAL A 46 -4.36 -2.86 11.77
CA VAL A 46 -5.59 -3.44 12.32
C VAL A 46 -5.24 -4.20 13.59
N MET A 47 -5.88 -3.84 14.70
CA MET A 47 -5.65 -4.41 16.04
C MET A 47 -4.17 -4.49 16.41
N ALA A 48 -3.38 -3.48 16.00
CA ALA A 48 -1.92 -3.43 16.18
C ALA A 48 -1.16 -4.64 15.60
N THR A 49 -1.75 -5.38 14.66
CA THR A 49 -1.25 -6.67 14.17
C THR A 49 -0.86 -6.64 12.70
N ILE A 50 -1.76 -6.24 11.80
CA ILE A 50 -1.54 -6.31 10.34
C ILE A 50 -1.73 -4.96 9.65
N GLY A 51 -0.96 -4.69 8.59
CA GLY A 51 -0.96 -3.40 7.85
C GLY A 51 -2.10 -3.19 6.87
N VAL A 52 -2.96 -4.18 6.67
CA VAL A 52 -4.05 -4.14 5.69
C VAL A 52 -5.40 -4.41 6.36
N THR A 53 -6.47 -3.86 5.79
CA THR A 53 -7.86 -4.10 6.23
C THR A 53 -8.56 -5.15 5.38
N ARG A 54 -7.96 -5.50 4.23
CA ARG A 54 -8.45 -6.54 3.34
C ARG A 54 -7.32 -7.47 2.91
N GLY A 55 -7.61 -8.76 2.83
CA GLY A 55 -6.64 -9.79 2.50
C GLY A 55 -7.25 -11.18 2.50
N LEU A 56 -6.72 -12.05 1.65
CA LEU A 56 -6.97 -13.49 1.68
C LEU A 56 -6.06 -14.16 2.72
N GLY A 57 -6.43 -15.34 3.22
CA GLY A 57 -5.62 -16.06 4.21
C GLY A 57 -5.73 -15.49 5.63
N ASP A 58 -4.67 -15.61 6.43
CA ASP A 58 -4.59 -15.15 7.83
C ASP A 58 -5.71 -15.69 8.75
N HIS A 59 -6.13 -16.93 8.52
CA HIS A 59 -7.22 -17.56 9.30
C HIS A 59 -6.85 -17.76 10.77
N ASP A 60 -5.59 -18.12 11.04
CA ASP A 60 -5.08 -18.39 12.38
C ASP A 60 -4.34 -17.19 13.00
N LEU A 61 -4.27 -16.05 12.28
CA LEU A 61 -3.59 -14.86 12.77
C LEU A 61 -4.38 -14.26 13.93
N LYS A 62 -3.75 -14.23 15.12
CA LYS A 62 -4.31 -13.67 16.34
C LYS A 62 -3.68 -12.33 16.69
N VAL A 63 -4.47 -11.48 17.34
CA VAL A 63 -4.01 -10.22 17.92
C VAL A 63 -3.02 -10.52 19.04
N TYR A 64 -1.88 -9.80 19.05
CA TYR A 64 -0.77 -10.08 19.95
C TYR A 64 -1.21 -10.17 21.42
N ASN A 65 -0.86 -11.30 22.06
CA ASN A 65 -1.19 -11.62 23.45
C ASN A 65 -2.70 -11.64 23.74
N SER A 66 -3.49 -12.22 22.83
CA SER A 66 -4.92 -12.45 23.00
C SER A 66 -5.39 -13.66 22.17
N ASP A 67 -6.59 -14.17 22.47
CA ASP A 67 -7.26 -15.20 21.67
C ASP A 67 -8.18 -14.64 20.58
N ILE A 68 -8.09 -13.33 20.32
CA ILE A 68 -8.88 -12.65 19.30
C ILE A 68 -8.22 -12.90 17.95
N HIS A 69 -8.96 -13.53 17.03
CA HIS A 69 -8.51 -13.70 15.65
C HIS A 69 -8.67 -12.38 14.88
N ILE A 70 -7.80 -12.15 13.90
CA ILE A 70 -7.86 -10.94 13.07
C ILE A 70 -9.09 -10.93 12.17
N LYS A 71 -9.60 -12.11 11.78
CA LYS A 71 -10.91 -12.23 11.16
C LYS A 71 -11.99 -12.16 12.24
N PRO A 72 -13.08 -11.40 12.02
CA PRO A 72 -13.55 -10.87 10.73
C PRO A 72 -13.06 -9.46 10.36
N PHE A 73 -12.17 -8.84 11.14
CA PHE A 73 -11.67 -7.47 10.88
C PHE A 73 -10.80 -7.36 9.62
N LEU A 74 -10.16 -8.46 9.20
CA LEU A 74 -9.51 -8.61 7.89
C LEU A 74 -10.48 -9.24 6.87
N SER A 75 -11.07 -8.40 6.02
CA SER A 75 -12.05 -8.83 5.01
C SER A 75 -11.37 -9.44 3.78
N CYS A 76 -11.91 -10.54 3.25
CA CYS A 76 -11.49 -11.07 1.95
C CYS A 76 -12.28 -10.46 0.77
N VAL A 77 -13.22 -9.55 1.04
CA VAL A 77 -14.12 -9.01 0.02
C VAL A 77 -13.43 -7.91 -0.78
N PRO A 78 -13.24 -8.07 -2.10
CA PRO A 78 -12.58 -7.07 -2.93
C PRO A 78 -13.47 -5.84 -3.16
N GLU A 79 -12.86 -4.74 -3.61
CA GLU A 79 -13.57 -3.67 -4.31
C GLU A 79 -13.49 -3.96 -5.81
N VAL A 80 -14.63 -3.88 -6.51
CA VAL A 80 -14.71 -4.16 -7.95
C VAL A 80 -15.06 -2.88 -8.67
N ARG A 81 -14.21 -2.49 -9.63
CA ARG A 81 -14.45 -1.40 -10.58
C ARG A 81 -14.44 -1.98 -11.98
N VAL A 82 -15.40 -1.59 -12.80
CA VAL A 82 -15.52 -2.05 -14.19
C VAL A 82 -15.10 -0.92 -15.11
N TYR A 83 -14.13 -1.22 -15.97
CA TYR A 83 -13.70 -0.34 -17.06
C TYR A 83 -14.12 -0.98 -18.38
N ASP A 84 -14.92 -0.25 -19.15
CA ASP A 84 -15.40 -0.70 -20.46
C ASP A 84 -14.42 -0.26 -21.55
N LEU A 85 -13.66 -1.22 -22.07
CA LEU A 85 -12.65 -1.02 -23.10
C LEU A 85 -13.21 -0.46 -24.41
N THR A 86 -14.53 -0.53 -24.62
CA THR A 86 -15.17 -0.04 -25.85
C THR A 86 -15.53 1.45 -25.79
N GLN A 87 -15.44 2.07 -24.61
CA GLN A 87 -15.77 3.48 -24.44
C GLN A 87 -14.73 4.43 -25.02
N TYR A 88 -13.50 3.96 -25.22
CA TYR A 88 -12.38 4.75 -25.70
C TYR A 88 -11.60 3.99 -26.76
N GLU A 89 -11.04 4.73 -27.71
CA GLU A 89 -10.04 4.17 -28.63
C GLU A 89 -8.68 4.19 -27.92
N HIS A 90 -8.07 3.01 -27.80
CA HIS A 90 -6.79 2.83 -27.14
C HIS A 90 -5.68 2.70 -28.16
N CYS A 91 -4.64 3.51 -28.00
CA CYS A 91 -3.40 3.38 -28.75
C CYS A 91 -2.43 2.44 -28.01
N PRO A 92 -1.34 1.99 -28.65
CA PRO A 92 -0.39 1.07 -28.02
C PRO A 92 0.36 1.66 -26.82
N ASP A 93 0.26 2.98 -26.59
CA ASP A 93 0.81 3.65 -25.41
C ASP A 93 -0.16 3.67 -24.22
N ASP A 94 -1.44 3.34 -24.44
CA ASP A 94 -2.44 3.24 -23.37
C ASP A 94 -2.30 1.91 -22.65
N VAL A 95 -1.92 1.96 -21.36
CA VAL A 95 -1.63 0.79 -20.55
C VAL A 95 -2.27 0.85 -19.17
N LEU A 96 -2.58 -0.31 -18.61
CA LEU A 96 -2.88 -0.51 -17.20
C LEU A 96 -1.60 -0.92 -16.47
N VAL A 97 -1.22 -0.15 -15.44
CA VAL A 97 -0.11 -0.50 -14.55
C VAL A 97 -0.67 -1.10 -13.26
N LEU A 98 -0.22 -2.29 -12.92
CA LEU A 98 -0.49 -2.94 -11.64
C LEU A 98 0.84 -3.09 -10.90
N GLY A 99 0.87 -2.78 -9.60
CA GLY A 99 2.08 -2.95 -8.80
C GLY A 99 1.79 -3.21 -7.33
N THR A 100 2.72 -3.87 -6.63
CA THR A 100 2.70 -3.99 -5.17
C THR A 100 2.96 -2.64 -4.50
N ASP A 101 2.70 -2.53 -3.20
CA ASP A 101 3.03 -1.34 -2.41
C ASP A 101 4.52 -0.98 -2.49
N GLY A 102 5.41 -1.96 -2.71
CA GLY A 102 6.82 -1.70 -3.04
C GLY A 102 7.07 -0.69 -4.17
N LEU A 103 6.16 -0.53 -5.14
CA LEU A 103 6.18 0.53 -6.16
C LEU A 103 5.58 1.85 -5.60
N TRP A 104 4.34 1.75 -5.11
CA TRP A 104 3.50 2.90 -4.76
C TRP A 104 3.91 3.60 -3.46
N ASP A 105 4.74 2.97 -2.65
CA ASP A 105 5.23 3.57 -1.41
C ASP A 105 6.25 4.68 -1.64
N VAL A 106 6.87 4.73 -2.81
CA VAL A 106 7.98 5.63 -3.15
C VAL A 106 7.75 6.43 -4.43
N THR A 107 6.70 6.11 -5.18
CA THR A 107 6.27 6.81 -6.39
C THR A 107 4.80 7.19 -6.29
N ASN A 108 4.36 8.15 -7.11
CA ASN A 108 2.94 8.46 -7.28
C ASN A 108 2.46 8.18 -8.71
N ASP A 109 1.14 8.17 -8.91
CA ASP A 109 0.48 7.87 -10.19
C ASP A 109 1.05 8.66 -11.36
N ARG A 110 1.37 9.95 -11.16
CA ARG A 110 1.93 10.81 -12.19
C ARG A 110 3.38 10.44 -12.52
N GLU A 111 4.21 10.17 -11.51
CA GLU A 111 5.60 9.73 -11.73
C GLU A 111 5.65 8.40 -12.48
N VAL A 112 4.72 7.49 -12.18
CA VAL A 112 4.57 6.21 -12.89
C VAL A 112 4.12 6.45 -14.33
N ALA A 113 3.09 7.28 -14.55
CA ALA A 113 2.60 7.60 -15.89
C ALA A 113 3.69 8.26 -16.75
N ASP A 114 4.37 9.29 -16.24
CA ASP A 114 5.43 10.01 -16.95
C ASP A 114 6.57 9.06 -17.36
N MET A 115 6.96 8.14 -16.46
CA MET A 115 8.00 7.15 -16.74
C MET A 115 7.58 6.14 -17.81
N VAL A 116 6.36 5.60 -17.69
CA VAL A 116 5.84 4.66 -18.66
C VAL A 116 5.75 5.31 -20.03
N THR A 117 5.21 6.53 -20.12
CA THR A 117 5.17 7.30 -21.37
C THR A 117 6.56 7.53 -21.95
N GLU A 118 7.54 7.94 -21.13
CA GLU A 118 8.94 8.12 -21.56
C GLU A 118 9.51 6.84 -22.18
N VAL A 119 9.35 5.70 -21.50
CA VAL A 119 9.86 4.41 -21.98
C VAL A 119 9.15 4.00 -23.26
N LEU A 120 7.82 4.10 -23.28
CA LEU A 120 7.01 3.73 -24.44
C LEU A 120 7.40 4.57 -25.67
N MET A 121 7.50 5.88 -25.56
CA MET A 121 7.90 6.76 -26.69
C MET A 121 9.30 6.46 -27.27
N GLY A 122 10.16 5.75 -26.53
CA GLY A 122 11.51 5.39 -26.97
C GLY A 122 11.61 4.18 -27.91
N TYR A 123 10.49 3.52 -28.21
CA TYR A 123 10.47 2.27 -28.98
C TYR A 123 9.34 2.26 -30.02
N GLU A 124 9.36 1.32 -30.96
CA GLU A 124 8.32 1.19 -32.00
C GLU A 124 6.99 0.66 -31.46
N PRO A 125 5.82 1.20 -31.85
CA PRO A 125 4.49 0.81 -31.33
C PRO A 125 4.20 -0.69 -31.28
N ASN A 126 4.74 -1.45 -32.24
CA ASN A 126 4.51 -2.90 -32.35
C ASN A 126 5.57 -3.74 -31.64
N ASP A 127 6.57 -3.13 -30.98
CA ASP A 127 7.61 -3.87 -30.28
C ASP A 127 7.08 -4.40 -28.93
N PRO A 128 6.92 -5.73 -28.77
CA PRO A 128 6.38 -6.30 -27.54
C PRO A 128 7.31 -6.13 -26.34
N CYS A 129 8.61 -5.87 -26.55
CA CYS A 129 9.55 -5.72 -25.44
C CYS A 129 9.26 -4.46 -24.62
N ARG A 130 8.63 -3.44 -25.22
CA ARG A 130 8.33 -2.13 -24.63
C ARG A 130 7.65 -2.22 -23.27
N TYR A 131 6.64 -3.07 -23.14
CA TYR A 131 5.90 -3.24 -21.90
C TYR A 131 6.75 -3.93 -20.82
N THR A 132 7.62 -4.86 -21.22
CA THR A 132 8.56 -5.52 -20.30
C THR A 132 9.62 -4.54 -19.82
N VAL A 133 10.15 -3.70 -20.72
CA VAL A 133 11.10 -2.64 -20.35
C VAL A 133 10.45 -1.62 -19.44
N ALA A 134 9.22 -1.19 -19.72
CA ALA A 134 8.49 -0.26 -18.86
C ALA A 134 8.28 -0.83 -17.45
N ALA A 135 7.87 -2.10 -17.33
CA ALA A 135 7.75 -2.78 -16.04
C ALA A 135 9.10 -2.87 -15.30
N TYR A 136 10.17 -3.21 -16.03
CA TYR A 136 11.52 -3.30 -15.49
C TYR A 136 12.04 -1.95 -14.99
N GLU A 137 11.85 -0.87 -15.74
CA GLU A 137 12.22 0.48 -15.35
C GLU A 137 11.48 0.94 -14.10
N LEU A 138 10.17 0.67 -14.00
CA LEU A 138 9.39 0.96 -12.79
C LEU A 138 9.97 0.25 -11.56
N VAL A 139 10.38 -1.01 -11.68
CA VAL A 139 11.02 -1.77 -10.60
C VAL A 139 12.36 -1.15 -10.22
N LEU A 140 13.24 -0.89 -11.20
CA LEU A 140 14.56 -0.32 -10.96
C LEU A 140 14.50 1.06 -10.31
N ARG A 141 13.67 1.96 -10.87
CA ARG A 141 13.56 3.32 -10.35
C ARG A 141 12.95 3.34 -8.95
N SER A 142 12.00 2.47 -8.66
CA SER A 142 11.41 2.35 -7.32
C SER A 142 12.39 1.77 -6.30
N ARG A 143 13.21 0.80 -6.70
CA ARG A 143 14.29 0.27 -5.85
C ARG A 143 15.37 1.33 -5.61
N GLY A 144 15.79 2.03 -6.65
CA GLY A 144 16.92 2.96 -6.60
C GLY A 144 18.26 2.26 -6.40
N VAL A 145 19.23 2.98 -5.84
CA VAL A 145 20.61 2.51 -5.65
C VAL A 145 20.89 2.23 -4.18
N LEU A 146 21.60 1.13 -3.89
CA LEU A 146 22.03 0.82 -2.53
C LEU A 146 23.16 1.78 -2.11
N LYS A 147 22.90 2.59 -1.08
CA LYS A 147 23.91 3.42 -0.40
C LYS A 147 24.12 2.91 1.04
N GLU A 148 25.10 3.46 1.76
CA GLU A 148 25.43 3.05 3.14
C GLU A 148 24.21 3.04 4.10
N ARG A 149 23.22 3.90 3.85
CA ARG A 149 22.00 4.04 4.66
C ARG A 149 20.75 3.49 3.95
N GLY A 150 20.91 2.41 3.18
CA GLY A 150 19.84 1.71 2.47
C GLY A 150 19.61 2.22 1.04
N TRP A 151 18.53 1.74 0.44
CA TRP A 151 18.11 2.08 -0.92
C TRP A 151 17.74 3.57 -1.06
N ARG A 152 18.20 4.21 -2.13
CA ARG A 152 18.00 5.65 -2.41
C ARG A 152 17.60 5.92 -3.85
N LEU A 153 16.60 6.77 -4.02
CA LEU A 153 16.19 7.30 -5.31
C LEU A 153 17.19 8.36 -5.81
N ALA A 154 17.06 8.78 -7.07
CA ALA A 154 17.91 9.80 -7.68
C ALA A 154 17.84 11.17 -6.96
N ASN A 155 16.74 11.46 -6.28
CA ASN A 155 16.54 12.67 -5.47
C ASN A 155 16.94 12.49 -3.98
N ASP A 156 17.71 11.45 -3.67
CA ASP A 156 18.16 11.04 -2.33
C ASP A 156 17.06 10.68 -1.31
N LYS A 157 15.79 10.66 -1.73
CA LYS A 157 14.71 10.05 -0.94
C LYS A 157 14.93 8.55 -0.79
N LEU A 158 14.25 7.95 0.19
CA LEU A 158 14.29 6.50 0.40
C LEU A 158 13.72 5.79 -0.83
N GLY A 159 14.50 4.85 -1.37
CA GLY A 159 14.01 3.86 -2.31
C GLY A 159 13.23 2.77 -1.58
N SER A 160 12.54 1.93 -2.36
CA SER A 160 11.72 0.86 -1.81
C SER A 160 12.59 -0.20 -1.13
N GLY A 161 12.21 -0.56 0.09
CA GLY A 161 12.81 -1.64 0.87
C GLY A 161 12.04 -2.96 0.77
N ASP A 162 10.91 -2.98 0.07
CA ASP A 162 10.00 -4.13 -0.01
C ASP A 162 10.20 -4.93 -1.30
N ASP A 163 9.51 -6.06 -1.44
CA ASP A 163 9.38 -6.76 -2.71
C ASP A 163 8.56 -5.93 -3.71
N ILE A 164 9.03 -5.87 -4.96
CA ILE A 164 8.43 -5.04 -6.00
C ILE A 164 8.03 -5.97 -7.14
N SER A 165 6.73 -6.03 -7.43
CA SER A 165 6.20 -6.69 -8.62
C SER A 165 5.36 -5.69 -9.39
N VAL A 166 5.56 -5.62 -10.71
CA VAL A 166 4.87 -4.68 -11.60
C VAL A 166 4.42 -5.42 -12.86
N PHE A 167 3.19 -5.14 -13.30
CA PHE A 167 2.66 -5.52 -14.60
C PHE A 167 2.32 -4.26 -15.38
N VAL A 168 2.74 -4.21 -16.65
CA VAL A 168 2.32 -3.19 -17.60
C VAL A 168 1.53 -3.91 -18.69
N VAL A 169 0.23 -3.65 -18.74
CA VAL A 169 -0.72 -4.37 -19.59
C VAL A 169 -1.26 -3.43 -20.67
N PRO A 170 -0.99 -3.66 -21.96
CA PRO A 170 -1.56 -2.83 -23.02
C PRO A 170 -3.08 -2.94 -23.06
N LEU A 171 -3.73 -1.79 -23.25
CA LEU A 171 -5.18 -1.69 -23.47
C LEU A 171 -5.53 -1.71 -24.96
N GLY A 172 -4.60 -1.28 -25.81
CA GLY A 172 -4.68 -1.47 -27.25
C GLY A 172 -4.68 -2.97 -27.60
N GLY A 173 -5.58 -3.38 -28.50
CA GLY A 173 -5.65 -4.76 -28.97
C GLY A 173 -4.43 -5.19 -29.82
N PRO A 174 -4.34 -6.45 -30.24
CA PRO A 174 -3.35 -6.88 -31.23
C PRO A 174 -3.72 -6.27 -32.60
N GLY A 175 -3.09 -5.14 -32.94
CA GLY A 175 -3.21 -4.46 -34.21
C GLY A 175 -1.84 -4.08 -34.74
N ASN A 176 -1.69 -3.99 -36.07
CA ASN A 176 -0.51 -3.35 -36.65
C ASN A 176 -0.71 -1.85 -36.54
N TYR A 177 -0.03 -1.22 -35.58
CA TYR A 177 0.00 0.22 -35.44
C TYR A 177 1.06 0.78 -36.38
N THR A 178 0.67 1.67 -37.30
CA THR A 178 1.57 2.35 -38.25
C THR A 178 2.09 3.66 -37.70
#